data_AF-A0A3F2UGS9-F1
#
_entry.id   AF-A0A3F2UGS9-F1
#
_cell.length_a   1.000
_cell.length_b   1.000
_cell.length_c   1.000
_cell.angle_alpha   90.00
_cell.angle_beta   90.00
_cell.angle_gamma   90.00
#
_symmetry.space_group_name_H-M   'P 1'
#
loop_
_entity.id
_entity.type
_entity.pdbx_description
1 polymer ?
#
loop_
_entity_poly.entity_id
_entity_poly.type
_entity_poly.pdbx_seq_one_letter_code
_entity_poly.pdbx_strand_id
1 'polypeptide(L)'
;MADKFTRIQLAPTRRQFLKTTAAVGGAAVLSSTGRFGEALAQDANSTLVIAAPATPQGLDIEFDVSLGSIDSLGALYEYMLGYEKMEDPNAPGVLREDTGVHTDKPNNLALRGRLAESWEVAPDGRKATFKLREGVVSNWGNKFSSKDVKWTWDRKFNLKGQGLFQTAVLGLTSPDQIKVEGDYAISFNLDKPNPLLLKQQCNLANPIYDATKCAEVGGTDDPWAVNFLKNDSAGFGPYRIAQLVRGQQAVFEARDDYWDEKPFMKRVIMREVPQSSSRFSLLQGGAVDIAQFLQPRELEALKTQPAAAVDAVNASYMIWLELNAKMAPFDNVDVRRAVNLAIPRDEIIRTIYYGYADEQKAPMPYIYPMADESFFNYGYDLAKAKELLDKAGAKNLATSLSYNAGDPTQEPIALLIQTALKQIGIELTLEKLPAGVFYENVTKRAKPMIFYLDSPWTPDPGYSTYLYFNSESYVNYSNYDNKNVDQMIKDGLATLDDNVRKEKYTEVQKTLMDEAPWGFIAYPKYTLARKANLKGFTYYTSNNLRFQDFTRG
;
A
#
# COMPACT_ATOMS: atom_id res chain seq x y z
N MET A 1 49.56 -3.79 34.46
CA MET A 1 50.22 -2.51 34.81
C MET A 1 49.21 -1.42 34.53
N ALA A 2 48.46 -0.99 35.54
CA ALA A 2 48.77 0.18 36.38
C ALA A 2 48.67 1.48 35.54
N ASP A 3 47.52 2.14 35.47
CA ASP A 3 46.86 3.03 36.47
C ASP A 3 47.31 4.50 36.38
N LYS A 4 46.30 5.39 36.45
CA LYS A 4 46.24 6.86 36.68
C LYS A 4 45.56 7.69 35.55
N PHE A 5 44.26 8.03 35.64
CA PHE A 5 43.60 9.11 36.45
C PHE A 5 44.06 10.53 36.04
N THR A 6 43.25 11.58 35.77
CA THR A 6 41.81 11.90 35.83
C THR A 6 41.63 13.25 35.10
N ARG A 7 40.50 13.53 34.45
CA ARG A 7 39.82 14.85 34.56
C ARG A 7 38.37 14.77 34.10
N ILE A 8 37.51 15.23 35.01
CA ILE A 8 36.05 15.28 34.97
C ILE A 8 35.63 16.49 34.11
N GLN A 9 34.60 16.35 33.27
CA GLN A 9 33.73 17.47 32.91
C GLN A 9 32.28 17.02 32.66
N LEU A 10 31.48 17.32 33.69
CA LEU A 10 30.03 17.49 33.86
C LEU A 10 29.12 17.45 32.60
N ALA A 11 28.07 16.63 32.70
CA ALA A 11 26.87 16.69 31.87
C ALA A 11 26.12 18.02 32.06
N PRO A 12 25.48 18.58 31.00
CA PRO A 12 24.74 19.82 31.13
C PRO A 12 23.46 19.62 31.95
N THR A 13 23.20 20.53 32.87
CA THR A 13 22.02 20.52 33.73
C THR A 13 20.78 21.05 32.99
N ARG A 14 19.59 20.59 33.40
CA ARG A 14 18.24 20.97 32.92
C ARG A 14 18.00 22.49 32.72
N ARG A 15 18.84 23.35 33.32
CA ARG A 15 18.74 24.82 33.24
C ARG A 15 19.44 25.43 32.00
N GLN A 16 20.31 24.69 31.31
CA GLN A 16 20.92 25.12 30.04
C GLN A 16 20.07 24.79 28.81
N PHE A 17 19.23 23.75 28.88
CA PHE A 17 18.26 23.41 27.81
C PHE A 17 17.12 24.45 27.70
N LEU A 18 16.81 25.17 28.78
CA LEU A 18 15.76 26.19 28.84
C LEU A 18 16.20 27.59 28.37
N LYS A 19 17.48 27.79 28.01
CA LYS A 19 17.96 29.09 27.46
C LYS A 19 18.05 29.13 25.94
N THR A 20 18.03 27.99 25.26
CA THR A 20 17.99 27.91 23.78
C THR A 20 16.57 27.85 23.21
N THR A 21 15.54 27.68 24.05
CA THR A 21 14.12 27.67 23.64
C THR A 21 13.36 28.97 23.96
N ALA A 22 14.00 29.94 24.62
CA ALA A 22 13.34 31.17 25.08
C ALA A 22 13.54 32.40 24.14
N ALA A 23 14.13 32.24 22.95
CA ALA A 23 14.49 33.36 22.07
C ALA A 23 13.60 33.54 20.82
N VAL A 24 12.36 33.03 20.83
CA VAL A 24 11.35 33.38 19.79
C VAL A 24 10.06 33.96 20.38
N GLY A 25 9.94 34.04 21.71
CA GLY A 25 8.83 34.71 22.39
C GLY A 25 9.22 36.10 22.87
N GLY A 26 9.18 37.10 21.99
CA GLY A 26 9.44 38.50 22.36
C GLY A 26 9.00 39.45 21.27
N ALA A 27 7.85 40.11 21.49
CA ALA A 27 7.30 41.12 20.60
C ALA A 27 8.29 42.28 20.39
N ALA A 28 8.91 42.33 19.21
CA ALA A 28 9.45 43.55 18.66
C ALA A 28 8.35 44.18 17.80
N VAL A 29 7.77 45.28 18.29
CA VAL A 29 6.94 46.17 17.50
C VAL A 29 7.84 46.78 16.42
N LEU A 30 7.86 46.15 15.25
CA LEU A 30 8.40 46.72 14.02
C LEU A 30 7.22 47.04 13.12
N SER A 31 6.92 48.32 13.04
CA SER A 31 5.98 48.92 12.10
C SER A 31 6.51 48.77 10.66
N SER A 32 6.31 47.60 10.08
CA SER A 32 6.36 47.31 8.64
C SER A 32 5.31 46.25 8.29
N THR A 33 4.06 46.55 8.65
CA THR A 33 2.89 45.65 8.70
C THR A 33 2.23 45.43 7.33
N GLY A 34 2.91 44.74 6.43
CA GLY A 34 2.26 44.20 5.22
C GLY A 34 2.98 42.99 4.66
N ARG A 35 4.19 43.17 4.15
CA ARG A 35 4.85 42.16 3.31
C ARG A 35 5.43 40.95 4.05
N PHE A 36 5.88 41.07 5.30
CA PHE A 36 6.43 39.94 6.05
C PHE A 36 5.36 39.05 6.70
N GLY A 37 4.23 39.65 7.13
CA GLY A 37 3.07 38.91 7.61
C GLY A 37 2.39 38.14 6.48
N GLU A 38 2.27 38.76 5.31
CA GLU A 38 1.78 38.11 4.09
C GLU A 38 2.68 36.96 3.64
N ALA A 39 4.01 37.12 3.62
CA ALA A 39 4.92 36.05 3.20
C ALA A 39 4.93 34.84 4.16
N LEU A 40 4.89 35.07 5.48
CA LEU A 40 4.80 33.98 6.48
C LEU A 40 3.41 33.32 6.48
N ALA A 41 2.35 34.08 6.25
CA ALA A 41 0.99 33.53 6.11
C ALA A 41 0.81 32.77 4.79
N GLN A 42 1.45 33.21 3.71
CA GLN A 42 1.46 32.56 2.41
C GLN A 42 2.19 31.22 2.48
N ASP A 43 3.33 31.15 3.18
CA ASP A 43 4.08 29.91 3.42
C ASP A 43 3.27 28.91 4.27
N ALA A 44 2.54 29.40 5.29
CA ALA A 44 1.63 28.56 6.09
C ALA A 44 0.44 28.03 5.28
N ASN A 45 -0.12 28.82 4.37
CA ASN A 45 -1.25 28.40 3.53
C ASN A 45 -0.85 27.33 2.51
N SER A 46 0.40 27.38 2.01
CA SER A 46 0.96 26.38 1.10
C SER A 46 1.78 25.27 1.77
N THR A 47 1.75 25.18 3.11
CA THR A 47 2.37 24.08 3.84
C THR A 47 1.31 23.06 4.26
N LEU A 48 1.55 21.78 3.97
CA LEU A 48 0.76 20.65 4.43
C LEU A 48 1.48 19.93 5.57
N VAL A 49 0.88 19.86 6.75
CA VAL A 49 1.43 19.14 7.91
C VAL A 49 0.64 17.85 8.13
N ILE A 50 1.32 16.71 8.03
CA ILE A 50 0.72 15.38 8.19
C ILE A 50 1.27 14.77 9.48
N ALA A 51 0.39 14.33 10.39
CA ALA A 51 0.76 13.40 11.45
C ALA A 51 0.62 11.97 10.93
N ALA A 52 1.74 11.26 10.84
CA ALA A 52 1.84 9.88 10.35
C ALA A 52 2.32 8.95 11.47
N PRO A 53 1.99 7.64 11.45
CA PRO A 53 2.47 6.69 12.46
C PRO A 53 3.98 6.46 12.41
N ALA A 54 4.59 6.65 11.24
CA ALA A 54 6.02 6.49 11.01
C ALA A 54 6.47 7.40 9.86
N THR A 55 7.74 7.81 9.91
CA THR A 55 8.48 8.34 8.75
C THR A 55 8.85 7.21 7.76
N PRO A 56 9.23 7.54 6.51
CA PRO A 56 9.78 6.57 5.56
C PRO A 56 11.00 5.86 6.13
N GLN A 57 11.05 4.53 6.02
CA GLN A 57 12.22 3.75 6.45
C GLN A 57 13.29 3.68 5.35
N GLY A 58 12.90 3.89 4.09
CA GLY A 58 13.72 4.05 2.89
C GLY A 58 12.90 4.68 1.76
N LEU A 59 13.57 5.12 0.69
CA LEU A 59 12.92 5.74 -0.47
C LEU A 59 13.10 4.89 -1.75
N ASP A 60 13.25 3.58 -1.55
CA ASP A 60 13.44 2.56 -2.58
C ASP A 60 12.43 1.43 -2.41
N ILE A 61 11.46 1.37 -3.33
CA ILE A 61 10.35 0.41 -3.29
C ILE A 61 10.80 -1.05 -3.46
N GLU A 62 12.04 -1.27 -3.94
CA GLU A 62 12.59 -2.61 -4.10
C GLU A 62 12.75 -3.33 -2.75
N PHE A 63 12.98 -2.57 -1.67
CA PHE A 63 13.30 -3.10 -0.35
C PHE A 63 12.41 -2.57 0.78
N ASP A 64 11.70 -1.46 0.58
CA ASP A 64 10.83 -0.88 1.61
C ASP A 64 9.45 -0.53 1.06
N VAL A 65 8.45 -1.23 1.60
CA VAL A 65 7.03 -1.08 1.28
C VAL A 65 6.22 -0.59 2.50
N SER A 66 6.88 0.00 3.50
CA SER A 66 6.21 0.58 4.66
C SER A 66 5.35 1.79 4.27
N LEU A 67 4.29 2.05 5.05
CA LEU A 67 3.28 3.07 4.74
C LEU A 67 3.89 4.46 4.48
N GLY A 68 4.80 4.92 5.34
CA GLY A 68 5.46 6.21 5.15
C GLY A 68 6.29 6.28 3.86
N SER A 69 6.90 5.16 3.47
CA SER A 69 7.69 5.04 2.25
C SER A 69 6.80 5.09 1.01
N ILE A 70 5.67 4.39 0.99
CA ILE A 70 4.71 4.38 -0.13
C ILE A 70 4.18 5.81 -0.43
N ASP A 71 3.77 6.56 0.59
CA ASP A 71 3.34 7.96 0.42
C ASP A 71 4.47 8.82 -0.18
N SER A 72 5.69 8.64 0.31
CA SER A 72 6.86 9.40 -0.13
C SER A 72 7.24 9.07 -1.56
N LEU A 73 7.23 7.79 -1.93
CA LEU A 73 7.47 7.35 -3.29
C LEU A 73 6.46 7.99 -4.27
N GLY A 74 5.21 8.11 -3.83
CA GLY A 74 4.17 8.76 -4.62
C GLY A 74 4.36 10.27 -4.82
N ALA A 75 5.21 10.92 -4.02
CA ALA A 75 5.58 12.31 -4.16
C ALA A 75 6.90 12.51 -4.95
N LEU A 76 7.82 11.54 -4.87
CA LEU A 76 9.20 11.65 -5.36
C LEU A 76 9.39 11.08 -6.78
N TYR A 77 8.56 10.12 -7.19
CA TYR A 77 8.71 9.42 -8.46
C TYR A 77 7.48 9.58 -9.37
N GLU A 78 7.67 9.27 -10.65
CA GLU A 78 6.59 9.18 -11.65
C GLU A 78 6.54 7.79 -12.28
N TYR A 79 5.44 7.53 -12.98
CA TYR A 79 5.15 6.26 -13.64
C TYR A 79 4.94 6.48 -15.13
N MET A 80 4.90 5.38 -15.87
CA MET A 80 4.68 5.41 -17.31
C MET A 80 3.25 5.81 -17.65
N LEU A 81 2.26 5.23 -16.96
CA LEU A 81 0.83 5.48 -17.15
C LEU A 81 0.15 5.76 -15.81
N GLY A 82 -1.11 6.18 -15.85
CA GLY A 82 -1.99 6.22 -14.68
C GLY A 82 -3.43 5.95 -15.11
N TYR A 83 -4.29 5.60 -14.16
CA TYR A 83 -5.72 5.57 -14.43
C TYR A 83 -6.27 7.00 -14.57
N GLU A 84 -7.31 7.15 -15.38
CA GLU A 84 -8.21 8.30 -15.31
C GLU A 84 -8.84 8.35 -13.92
N LYS A 85 -9.26 9.56 -13.50
CA LYS A 85 -9.90 9.76 -12.21
C LYS A 85 -11.41 9.93 -12.42
N MET A 86 -12.21 9.39 -11.52
CA MET A 86 -13.66 9.56 -11.46
C MET A 86 -14.09 9.98 -10.05
N GLU A 87 -15.30 10.52 -9.88
CA GLU A 87 -15.86 10.72 -8.54
C GLU A 87 -16.08 9.38 -7.84
N ASP A 88 -15.79 9.33 -6.55
CA ASP A 88 -16.09 8.15 -5.74
C ASP A 88 -17.60 8.00 -5.57
N PRO A 89 -18.18 6.84 -5.90
CA PRO A 89 -19.64 6.66 -5.87
C PRO A 89 -20.23 6.74 -4.46
N ASN A 90 -19.41 6.60 -3.41
CA ASN A 90 -19.85 6.55 -2.02
C ASN A 90 -19.36 7.76 -1.20
N ALA A 91 -18.53 8.64 -1.77
CA ALA A 91 -17.96 9.79 -1.07
C ALA A 91 -17.93 11.04 -1.98
N PRO A 92 -18.96 11.90 -1.92
CA PRO A 92 -19.03 13.13 -2.72
C PRO A 92 -17.81 14.04 -2.51
N GLY A 93 -17.22 14.52 -3.62
CA GLY A 93 -16.03 15.38 -3.60
C GLY A 93 -14.71 14.65 -3.38
N VAL A 94 -14.73 13.32 -3.23
CA VAL A 94 -13.56 12.45 -3.30
C VAL A 94 -13.45 11.89 -4.71
N LEU A 95 -12.23 11.86 -5.24
CA LEU A 95 -11.92 11.21 -6.51
C LEU A 95 -11.37 9.80 -6.26
N ARG A 96 -11.41 8.93 -7.26
CA ARG A 96 -10.71 7.65 -7.26
C ARG A 96 -10.21 7.30 -8.65
N GLU A 97 -9.24 6.40 -8.72
CA GLU A 97 -8.84 5.78 -9.99
C GLU A 97 -10.01 5.00 -10.60
N ASP A 98 -10.28 5.24 -11.88
CA ASP A 98 -11.26 4.47 -12.66
C ASP A 98 -10.62 3.17 -13.13
N THR A 99 -10.83 2.13 -12.34
CA THR A 99 -10.31 0.78 -12.60
C THR A 99 -11.34 -0.11 -13.31
N GLY A 100 -12.43 0.46 -13.83
CA GLY A 100 -13.48 -0.25 -14.52
C GLY A 100 -13.03 -0.83 -15.86
N VAL A 101 -13.88 -1.70 -16.42
CA VAL A 101 -13.73 -2.21 -17.80
C VAL A 101 -14.57 -1.34 -18.72
N HIS A 102 -13.94 -0.70 -19.71
CA HIS A 102 -14.55 0.29 -20.59
C HIS A 102 -14.42 -0.12 -22.06
N THR A 103 -15.40 -0.83 -22.61
CA THR A 103 -15.33 -1.41 -23.97
C THR A 103 -15.27 -0.37 -25.10
N ASP A 104 -15.57 0.89 -24.79
CA ASP A 104 -15.45 2.04 -25.67
C ASP A 104 -14.04 2.68 -25.67
N LYS A 105 -13.18 2.31 -24.71
CA LYS A 105 -11.82 2.83 -24.58
C LYS A 105 -10.76 1.85 -25.10
N PRO A 106 -9.58 2.33 -25.54
CA PRO A 106 -8.48 1.47 -25.95
C PRO A 106 -8.11 0.45 -24.88
N ASN A 107 -7.92 -0.80 -25.29
CA ASN A 107 -7.56 -1.93 -24.42
C ASN A 107 -8.54 -2.18 -23.26
N ASN A 108 -9.78 -1.66 -23.35
CA ASN A 108 -10.82 -1.73 -22.33
C ASN A 108 -10.50 -1.01 -21.01
N LEU A 109 -9.57 -0.04 -21.00
CA LEU A 109 -9.09 0.62 -19.78
C LEU A 109 -9.22 2.14 -19.85
N ALA A 110 -9.59 2.76 -18.72
CA ALA A 110 -9.55 4.21 -18.54
C ALA A 110 -8.15 4.66 -18.13
N LEU A 111 -7.21 4.71 -19.09
CA LEU A 111 -5.82 5.10 -18.87
C LEU A 111 -5.53 6.50 -19.40
N ARG A 112 -4.65 7.21 -18.71
CA ARG A 112 -4.05 8.47 -19.13
C ARG A 112 -2.53 8.38 -19.16
N GLY A 113 -1.93 9.09 -20.11
CA GLY A 113 -0.47 9.15 -20.23
C GLY A 113 0.20 9.89 -19.07
N ARG A 114 1.27 9.32 -18.53
CA ARG A 114 2.17 9.96 -17.55
C ARG A 114 3.53 10.16 -18.21
N LEU A 115 4.62 9.49 -17.82
CA LEU A 115 5.88 9.61 -18.54
C LEU A 115 5.80 9.06 -19.98
N ALA A 116 4.90 8.11 -20.25
CA ALA A 116 4.47 7.78 -21.60
C ALA A 116 3.28 8.66 -22.00
N GLU A 117 3.40 9.41 -23.10
CA GLU A 117 2.30 10.22 -23.63
C GLU A 117 1.31 9.40 -24.45
N SER A 118 1.78 8.31 -25.06
CA SER A 118 0.95 7.36 -25.80
C SER A 118 1.58 5.97 -25.80
N TRP A 119 0.77 4.97 -26.14
CA TRP A 119 1.19 3.58 -26.23
C TRP A 119 0.43 2.85 -27.33
N GLU A 120 1.03 1.78 -27.82
CA GLU A 120 0.42 0.84 -28.75
C GLU A 120 0.66 -0.58 -28.25
N VAL A 121 -0.40 -1.38 -28.17
CA VAL A 121 -0.32 -2.81 -27.85
C VAL A 121 -0.58 -3.60 -29.12
N ALA A 122 0.32 -4.52 -29.45
CA ALA A 122 0.14 -5.41 -30.60
C ALA A 122 -1.16 -6.25 -30.43
N PRO A 123 -1.87 -6.58 -31.53
CA PRO A 123 -3.12 -7.34 -31.45
C PRO A 123 -3.01 -8.70 -30.74
N ASP A 124 -1.82 -9.30 -30.74
CA ASP A 124 -1.53 -10.55 -30.04
C ASP A 124 -1.21 -10.39 -28.55
N GLY A 125 -1.19 -9.15 -28.04
CA GLY A 125 -0.90 -8.78 -26.66
C GLY A 125 0.52 -9.07 -26.19
N ARG A 126 1.45 -9.38 -27.11
CA ARG A 126 2.83 -9.74 -26.77
C ARG A 126 3.80 -8.58 -26.82
N LYS A 127 3.40 -7.43 -27.37
CA LYS A 127 4.24 -6.24 -27.42
C LYS A 127 3.47 -5.01 -27.00
N ALA A 128 4.06 -4.18 -26.15
CA ALA A 128 3.64 -2.79 -25.97
C ALA A 128 4.79 -1.86 -26.31
N THR A 129 4.52 -0.84 -27.12
CA THR A 129 5.46 0.23 -27.43
C THR A 129 4.95 1.52 -26.81
N PHE A 130 5.80 2.23 -26.08
CA PHE A 130 5.47 3.47 -25.41
C PHE A 130 6.24 4.63 -26.04
N LYS A 131 5.52 5.71 -26.36
CA LYS A 131 6.13 6.99 -26.71
C LYS A 131 6.27 7.83 -25.46
N LEU A 132 7.48 8.26 -25.15
CA LEU A 132 7.83 8.96 -23.92
C LEU A 132 7.70 10.47 -24.10
N ARG A 133 7.35 11.17 -23.03
CA ARG A 133 7.31 12.64 -23.01
C ARG A 133 8.71 13.22 -23.14
N GLU A 134 8.83 14.22 -23.99
CA GLU A 134 10.02 15.06 -24.09
C GLU A 134 9.97 16.20 -23.06
N GLY A 135 11.14 16.76 -22.71
CA GLY A 135 11.23 17.94 -21.86
C GLY A 135 11.02 17.70 -20.36
N VAL A 136 10.76 16.47 -19.93
CA VAL A 136 10.69 16.10 -18.52
C VAL A 136 12.10 16.05 -17.92
N VAL A 137 12.27 16.60 -16.72
CA VAL A 137 13.53 16.57 -15.97
C VAL A 137 13.36 15.95 -14.59
N SER A 138 14.40 15.28 -14.08
CA SER A 138 14.43 14.72 -12.73
C SER A 138 14.61 15.82 -11.67
N ASN A 139 14.45 15.47 -10.40
CA ASN A 139 14.75 16.36 -9.28
C ASN A 139 16.23 16.79 -9.19
N TRP A 140 17.10 16.23 -10.05
CA TRP A 140 18.51 16.58 -10.22
C TRP A 140 18.80 17.34 -11.53
N GLY A 141 17.76 17.68 -12.30
CA GLY A 141 17.87 18.43 -13.56
C GLY A 141 18.28 17.58 -14.78
N ASN A 142 18.39 16.25 -14.65
CA ASN A 142 18.70 15.37 -15.76
C ASN A 142 17.45 15.15 -16.64
N LYS A 143 17.63 15.08 -17.96
CA LYS A 143 16.54 14.86 -18.90
C LYS A 143 16.07 13.41 -18.87
N PHE A 144 14.75 13.21 -18.85
CA PHE A 144 14.12 11.90 -18.97
C PHE A 144 14.29 11.33 -20.38
N SER A 145 14.49 10.01 -20.49
CA SER A 145 14.59 9.26 -21.74
C SER A 145 14.22 7.78 -21.56
N SER A 146 14.20 7.03 -22.65
CA SER A 146 14.02 5.57 -22.65
C SER A 146 15.11 4.82 -21.86
N LYS A 147 16.28 5.42 -21.68
CA LYS A 147 17.37 4.85 -20.87
C LYS A 147 17.00 4.77 -19.39
N ASP A 148 16.23 5.72 -18.89
CA ASP A 148 15.73 5.74 -17.49
C ASP A 148 14.75 4.59 -17.25
N VAL A 149 13.85 4.37 -18.21
CA VAL A 149 12.91 3.25 -18.17
C VAL A 149 13.67 1.92 -18.28
N LYS A 150 14.60 1.78 -19.24
CA LYS A 150 15.42 0.56 -19.39
C LYS A 150 16.20 0.25 -18.11
N TRP A 151 16.89 1.26 -17.55
CA TRP A 151 17.66 1.10 -16.32
C TRP A 151 16.78 0.67 -15.14
N THR A 152 15.60 1.29 -15.00
CA THR A 152 14.62 0.95 -13.95
C THR A 152 14.22 -0.52 -14.01
N TRP A 153 13.94 -1.05 -15.21
CA TRP A 153 13.51 -2.44 -15.35
C TRP A 153 14.69 -3.41 -15.25
N ASP A 154 15.87 -3.06 -15.76
CA ASP A 154 17.10 -3.85 -15.57
C ASP A 154 17.44 -4.00 -14.10
N ARG A 155 17.27 -2.92 -13.32
CA ARG A 155 17.48 -2.92 -11.88
C ARG A 155 16.66 -4.00 -11.17
N LYS A 156 15.38 -4.18 -11.56
CA LYS A 156 14.49 -5.20 -10.97
C LYS A 156 15.04 -6.61 -11.16
N PHE A 157 15.56 -6.93 -12.34
CA PHE A 157 16.18 -8.23 -12.61
C PHE A 157 17.46 -8.46 -11.79
N ASN A 158 18.23 -7.40 -11.55
CA ASN A 158 19.53 -7.51 -10.90
C ASN A 158 19.45 -7.53 -9.36
N LEU A 159 18.55 -6.75 -8.76
CA LEU A 159 18.43 -6.65 -7.31
C LEU A 159 17.65 -7.79 -6.67
N LYS A 160 16.76 -8.44 -7.44
CA LYS A 160 15.96 -9.59 -6.98
C LYS A 160 15.15 -9.31 -5.70
N GLY A 161 14.75 -8.06 -5.48
CA GLY A 161 13.82 -7.66 -4.43
C GLY A 161 12.38 -7.71 -4.94
N GLN A 162 11.55 -6.76 -4.50
CA GLN A 162 10.14 -6.69 -4.90
C GLN A 162 9.93 -6.55 -6.42
N GLY A 163 10.89 -5.95 -7.13
CA GLY A 163 10.85 -5.77 -8.58
C GLY A 163 10.83 -7.09 -9.34
N LEU A 164 11.44 -8.16 -8.79
CA LEU A 164 11.45 -9.48 -9.42
C LEU A 164 10.06 -10.10 -9.49
N PHE A 165 9.23 -9.86 -8.48
CA PHE A 165 7.82 -10.27 -8.54
C PHE A 165 7.09 -9.53 -9.67
N GLN A 166 7.36 -8.24 -9.86
CA GLN A 166 6.73 -7.44 -10.92
C GLN A 166 7.17 -7.88 -12.32
N THR A 167 8.43 -8.31 -12.51
CA THR A 167 8.85 -8.90 -13.79
C THR A 167 8.21 -10.27 -14.02
N ALA A 168 8.15 -11.11 -12.97
CA ALA A 168 7.57 -12.45 -13.04
C ALA A 168 6.07 -12.42 -13.38
N VAL A 169 5.28 -11.55 -12.73
CA VAL A 169 3.83 -11.44 -12.99
C VAL A 169 3.52 -10.94 -14.41
N LEU A 170 4.44 -10.17 -15.01
CA LEU A 170 4.36 -9.76 -16.42
C LEU A 170 4.82 -10.84 -17.41
N GLY A 171 5.51 -11.89 -16.96
CA GLY A 171 6.16 -12.85 -17.84
C GLY A 171 7.44 -12.31 -18.50
N LEU A 172 8.05 -11.29 -17.92
CA LEU A 172 9.36 -10.79 -18.32
C LEU A 172 10.44 -11.64 -17.63
N THR A 173 11.21 -12.37 -18.42
CA THR A 173 12.24 -13.31 -17.96
C THR A 173 13.66 -12.80 -18.22
N SER A 174 13.82 -11.81 -19.10
CA SER A 174 15.11 -11.20 -19.44
C SER A 174 15.03 -9.68 -19.61
N PRO A 175 16.08 -8.93 -19.21
CA PRO A 175 16.27 -7.52 -19.58
C PRO A 175 16.14 -7.21 -21.08
N ASP A 176 16.48 -8.16 -21.96
CA ASP A 176 16.46 -7.98 -23.42
C ASP A 176 15.03 -7.86 -24.00
N GLN A 177 14.03 -8.20 -23.19
CA GLN A 177 12.62 -8.02 -23.54
C GLN A 177 12.18 -6.56 -23.45
N ILE A 178 12.94 -5.71 -22.75
CA ILE A 178 12.73 -4.25 -22.72
C ILE A 178 13.71 -3.62 -23.71
N LYS A 179 13.21 -3.06 -24.81
CA LYS A 179 14.04 -2.54 -25.89
C LYS A 179 13.94 -1.03 -26.01
N VAL A 180 15.08 -0.37 -26.02
CA VAL A 180 15.18 1.04 -26.41
C VAL A 180 15.00 1.14 -27.92
N GLU A 181 13.94 1.82 -28.36
CA GLU A 181 13.59 2.00 -29.78
C GLU A 181 13.97 3.42 -30.28
N GLY A 182 14.66 4.19 -29.42
CA GLY A 182 15.02 5.60 -29.61
C GLY A 182 15.05 6.32 -28.27
N ASP A 183 15.45 7.60 -28.25
CA ASP A 183 15.58 8.35 -26.99
C ASP A 183 14.25 8.52 -26.24
N TYR A 184 13.13 8.55 -26.97
CA TYR A 184 11.78 8.70 -26.42
C TYR A 184 10.82 7.58 -26.85
N ALA A 185 11.35 6.40 -27.13
CA ALA A 185 10.55 5.22 -27.46
C ALA A 185 11.14 3.97 -26.79
N ILE A 186 10.27 3.18 -26.16
CA ILE A 186 10.66 1.93 -25.51
C ILE A 186 9.59 0.86 -25.70
N SER A 187 9.99 -0.39 -25.93
CA SER A 187 9.07 -1.51 -26.09
C SER A 187 9.28 -2.62 -25.05
N PHE A 188 8.20 -3.27 -24.66
CA PHE A 188 8.17 -4.45 -23.81
C PHE A 188 7.68 -5.62 -24.64
N ASN A 189 8.46 -6.70 -24.69
CA ASN A 189 8.22 -7.85 -25.57
C ASN A 189 8.07 -9.12 -24.74
N LEU A 190 6.92 -9.78 -24.80
CA LEU A 190 6.57 -10.95 -24.00
C LEU A 190 6.55 -12.21 -24.87
N ASP A 191 6.89 -13.36 -24.28
CA ASP A 191 6.79 -14.65 -24.98
C ASP A 191 5.33 -15.11 -25.16
N LYS A 192 4.46 -14.67 -24.24
CA LYS A 192 3.02 -14.94 -24.21
C LYS A 192 2.27 -13.63 -23.99
N PRO A 193 1.03 -13.48 -24.48
CA PRO A 193 0.19 -12.33 -24.13
C PRO A 193 0.09 -12.16 -22.61
N ASN A 194 0.00 -10.91 -22.15
CA ASN A 194 -0.33 -10.63 -20.75
C ASN A 194 -1.20 -9.37 -20.63
N PRO A 195 -2.45 -9.48 -20.15
CA PRO A 195 -3.37 -8.34 -20.02
C PRO A 195 -2.93 -7.33 -18.96
N LEU A 196 -1.93 -7.66 -18.13
CA LEU A 196 -1.37 -6.74 -17.12
C LEU A 196 -0.37 -5.73 -17.69
N LEU A 197 0.05 -5.87 -18.96
CA LEU A 197 1.16 -5.11 -19.54
C LEU A 197 1.01 -3.59 -19.36
N LEU A 198 -0.19 -3.06 -19.55
CA LEU A 198 -0.51 -1.64 -19.33
C LEU A 198 -0.82 -1.33 -17.86
N LYS A 199 -1.57 -2.20 -17.17
CA LYS A 199 -1.97 -1.98 -15.77
C LYS A 199 -0.77 -1.86 -14.84
N GLN A 200 0.29 -2.63 -15.10
CA GLN A 200 1.55 -2.57 -14.36
C GLN A 200 2.28 -1.23 -14.52
N GLN A 201 2.08 -0.53 -15.63
CA GLN A 201 2.69 0.79 -15.84
C GLN A 201 2.06 1.90 -14.98
N CYS A 202 0.92 1.62 -14.35
CA CYS A 202 0.26 2.50 -13.37
C CYS A 202 0.67 2.18 -11.92
N ASN A 203 1.33 1.04 -11.69
CA ASN A 203 1.59 0.52 -10.35
C ASN A 203 2.70 1.32 -9.67
N LEU A 204 2.45 1.74 -8.42
CA LEU A 204 3.42 2.47 -7.58
C LEU A 204 4.76 1.72 -7.40
N ALA A 205 4.75 0.39 -7.53
CA ALA A 205 5.94 -0.46 -7.49
C ALA A 205 6.83 -0.39 -8.73
N ASN A 206 6.42 0.35 -9.76
CA ASN A 206 7.17 0.57 -11.00
C ASN A 206 7.54 2.05 -11.18
N PRO A 207 8.19 2.70 -10.19
CA PRO A 207 8.64 4.08 -10.34
C PRO A 207 9.76 4.15 -11.38
N ILE A 208 9.84 5.26 -12.11
CA ILE A 208 10.96 5.52 -13.02
C ILE A 208 12.06 6.30 -12.29
N TYR A 209 13.27 5.74 -12.30
CA TYR A 209 14.46 6.33 -11.70
C TYR A 209 15.28 7.10 -12.74
N ASP A 210 15.86 8.22 -12.34
CA ASP A 210 16.88 8.94 -13.11
C ASP A 210 18.18 8.12 -13.15
N ALA A 211 18.41 7.45 -14.27
CA ALA A 211 19.54 6.55 -14.47
C ALA A 211 20.87 7.30 -14.47
N THR A 212 20.87 8.57 -14.92
CA THR A 212 22.08 9.40 -14.96
C THR A 212 22.55 9.68 -13.54
N LYS A 213 21.63 10.12 -12.67
CA LYS A 213 21.98 10.37 -11.27
C LYS A 213 22.34 9.08 -10.54
N CYS A 214 21.58 8.01 -10.74
CA CYS A 214 21.87 6.72 -10.12
C CYS A 214 23.26 6.20 -10.51
N ALA A 215 23.67 6.34 -11.77
CA ALA A 215 25.01 5.96 -12.21
C ALA A 215 26.12 6.84 -11.58
N GLU A 216 25.90 8.16 -11.50
CA GLU A 216 26.83 9.11 -10.88
C GLU A 216 27.12 8.77 -9.41
N VAL A 217 26.07 8.51 -8.61
CA VAL A 217 26.21 8.25 -7.17
C VAL A 217 26.57 6.80 -6.85
N GLY A 218 26.18 5.86 -7.70
CA GLY A 218 26.40 4.45 -7.51
C GLY A 218 27.85 4.01 -7.79
N GLY A 219 28.46 4.57 -8.83
CA GLY A 219 29.80 4.19 -9.27
C GLY A 219 29.92 2.69 -9.52
N THR A 220 31.10 2.11 -9.23
CA THR A 220 31.36 0.67 -9.39
C THR A 220 30.82 -0.18 -8.24
N ASP A 221 30.72 0.39 -7.04
CA ASP A 221 30.48 -0.36 -5.81
C ASP A 221 28.98 -0.48 -5.46
N ASP A 222 28.15 0.40 -6.03
CA ASP A 222 26.69 0.38 -5.91
C ASP A 222 26.03 0.71 -7.25
N PRO A 223 26.21 -0.13 -8.30
CA PRO A 223 25.79 0.18 -9.67
C PRO A 223 24.28 0.35 -9.85
N TRP A 224 23.48 -0.02 -8.83
CA TRP A 224 22.02 0.12 -8.80
C TRP A 224 21.53 1.14 -7.78
N ALA A 225 22.45 1.97 -7.26
CA ALA A 225 22.23 3.10 -6.36
C ALA A 225 21.41 2.75 -5.09
N VAL A 226 21.53 1.53 -4.58
CA VAL A 226 20.75 1.03 -3.44
C VAL A 226 20.98 1.87 -2.18
N ASN A 227 22.24 2.24 -1.89
CA ASN A 227 22.57 3.02 -0.70
C ASN A 227 22.09 4.46 -0.80
N PHE A 228 22.15 5.05 -1.99
CA PHE A 228 21.66 6.39 -2.26
C PHE A 228 20.13 6.44 -2.14
N LEU A 229 19.42 5.56 -2.87
CA LEU A 229 17.95 5.52 -2.91
C LEU A 229 17.32 5.11 -1.57
N LYS A 230 18.11 4.57 -0.63
CA LYS A 230 17.64 4.37 0.75
C LYS A 230 17.40 5.68 1.50
N ASN A 231 18.09 6.77 1.16
CA ASN A 231 18.10 8.01 1.96
C ASN A 231 17.71 9.25 1.16
N ASP A 232 17.79 9.18 -0.16
CA ASP A 232 17.45 10.25 -1.08
C ASP A 232 16.66 9.66 -2.28
N SER A 233 16.30 10.48 -3.25
CA SER A 233 15.53 10.09 -4.43
C SER A 233 16.16 10.59 -5.71
N ALA A 234 16.08 9.78 -6.76
CA ALA A 234 16.44 10.14 -8.12
C ALA A 234 15.22 9.91 -9.01
N GLY A 235 14.25 10.83 -8.95
CA GLY A 235 12.92 10.63 -9.51
C GLY A 235 12.41 11.83 -10.31
N PHE A 236 11.32 11.60 -11.03
CA PHE A 236 10.66 12.57 -11.89
C PHE A 236 9.35 13.11 -11.29
N GLY A 237 9.12 12.89 -9.99
CA GLY A 237 7.89 13.25 -9.28
C GLY A 237 7.74 14.76 -9.01
N PRO A 238 6.56 15.17 -8.48
CA PRO A 238 6.21 16.56 -8.19
C PRO A 238 6.95 17.21 -7.02
N TYR A 239 7.60 16.41 -6.18
CA TYR A 239 8.37 16.89 -5.04
C TYR A 239 9.79 16.34 -5.06
N ARG A 240 10.68 17.00 -4.33
CA ARG A 240 11.96 16.44 -3.90
C ARG A 240 11.99 16.30 -2.39
N ILE A 241 12.74 15.32 -1.89
CA ILE A 241 13.02 15.21 -0.46
C ILE A 241 13.99 16.34 -0.07
N ALA A 242 13.62 17.12 0.94
CA ALA A 242 14.46 18.19 1.50
C ALA A 242 15.13 17.75 2.80
N GLN A 243 14.46 16.89 3.58
CA GLN A 243 15.01 16.31 4.80
C GLN A 243 14.31 14.99 5.13
N LEU A 244 15.08 13.99 5.56
CA LEU A 244 14.56 12.77 6.16
C LEU A 244 15.27 12.51 7.49
N VAL A 245 14.57 12.70 8.60
CA VAL A 245 15.01 12.33 9.95
C VAL A 245 14.09 11.24 10.47
N ARG A 246 14.52 9.99 10.34
CA ARG A 246 13.76 8.81 10.79
C ARG A 246 13.42 8.92 12.27
N GLY A 247 12.20 8.54 12.64
CA GLY A 247 11.70 8.71 14.01
C GLY A 247 11.22 10.12 14.35
N GLN A 248 11.32 11.09 13.42
CA GLN A 248 10.97 12.49 13.68
C GLN A 248 10.12 13.09 12.56
N GLN A 249 10.69 13.30 11.36
CA GLN A 249 9.98 13.92 10.25
C GLN A 249 10.63 13.67 8.88
N ALA A 250 9.81 13.69 7.83
CA ALA A 250 10.22 13.83 6.44
C ALA A 250 9.64 15.14 5.87
N VAL A 251 10.46 15.89 5.14
CA VAL A 251 10.10 17.18 4.57
C VAL A 251 10.29 17.12 3.06
N PHE A 252 9.26 17.52 2.34
CA PHE A 252 9.21 17.56 0.88
C PHE A 252 9.02 18.99 0.41
N GLU A 253 9.70 19.35 -0.68
CA GLU A 253 9.57 20.65 -1.34
C GLU A 253 9.07 20.44 -2.76
N ALA A 254 8.01 21.17 -3.12
CA ALA A 254 7.42 21.08 -4.45
C ALA A 254 8.42 21.55 -5.52
N ARG A 255 8.33 20.95 -6.68
CA ARG A 255 9.20 21.25 -7.82
C ARG A 255 8.54 22.24 -8.77
N ASP A 256 9.16 23.41 -8.92
CA ASP A 256 8.70 24.43 -9.87
C ASP A 256 8.94 24.01 -11.34
N ASP A 257 9.85 23.07 -11.56
CA ASP A 257 10.20 22.45 -12.84
C ASP A 257 9.44 21.13 -13.10
N TYR A 258 8.45 20.79 -12.26
CA TYR A 258 7.58 19.65 -12.52
C TYR A 258 6.80 19.84 -13.83
N TRP A 259 6.75 18.79 -14.64
CA TRP A 259 6.27 18.86 -16.03
C TRP A 259 4.75 18.92 -16.17
N ASP A 260 4.01 18.47 -15.14
CA ASP A 260 2.55 18.47 -15.09
C ASP A 260 2.04 19.60 -14.17
N GLU A 261 0.77 19.56 -13.78
CA GLU A 261 0.19 20.52 -12.85
C GLU A 261 1.03 20.67 -11.57
N LYS A 262 1.45 21.92 -11.30
CA LYS A 262 2.33 22.23 -10.17
C LYS A 262 1.55 22.08 -8.86
N PRO A 263 2.12 21.41 -7.85
CA PRO A 263 1.44 21.28 -6.57
C PRO A 263 1.10 22.64 -5.94
N PHE A 264 -0.11 22.74 -5.38
CA PHE A 264 -0.53 23.87 -4.56
C PHE A 264 0.29 23.93 -3.27
N MET A 265 0.48 22.77 -2.63
CA MET A 265 1.29 22.64 -1.42
C MET A 265 2.77 22.74 -1.81
N LYS A 266 3.43 23.83 -1.41
CA LYS A 266 4.85 24.09 -1.70
C LYS A 266 5.78 23.34 -0.75
N ARG A 267 5.31 23.02 0.44
CA ARG A 267 6.03 22.25 1.44
C ARG A 267 5.12 21.22 2.08
N VAL A 268 5.61 20.00 2.27
CA VAL A 268 4.92 18.95 3.01
C VAL A 268 5.81 18.52 4.17
N ILE A 269 5.26 18.50 5.38
CA ILE A 269 5.94 18.04 6.59
C ILE A 269 5.19 16.83 7.12
N MET A 270 5.74 15.64 6.86
CA MET A 270 5.27 14.40 7.45
C MET A 270 5.95 14.20 8.81
N ARG A 271 5.23 14.42 9.89
CA ARG A 271 5.69 14.27 11.27
C ARG A 271 5.35 12.88 11.78
N GLU A 272 6.34 12.17 12.32
CA GLU A 272 6.11 10.89 12.97
C GLU A 272 5.51 11.09 14.36
N VAL A 273 4.34 10.50 14.55
CA VAL A 273 3.56 10.51 15.78
C VAL A 273 2.98 9.11 15.93
N PRO A 274 3.69 8.17 16.57
CA PRO A 274 3.33 6.74 16.55
C PRO A 274 1.95 6.42 17.13
N GLN A 275 1.56 7.11 18.21
CA GLN A 275 0.27 6.87 18.89
C GLN A 275 -0.89 7.56 18.14
N SER A 276 -1.93 6.80 17.78
CA SER A 276 -3.11 7.31 17.06
C SER A 276 -3.85 8.41 17.83
N SER A 277 -4.01 8.24 19.14
CA SER A 277 -4.68 9.20 20.01
C SER A 277 -3.98 10.56 20.05
N SER A 278 -2.65 10.56 19.95
CA SER A 278 -1.85 11.79 19.81
C SER A 278 -2.09 12.46 18.46
N ARG A 279 -2.16 11.68 17.37
CA ARG A 279 -2.49 12.21 16.03
C ARG A 279 -3.90 12.81 16.00
N PHE A 280 -4.87 12.11 16.57
CA PHE A 280 -6.25 12.60 16.76
C PHE A 280 -6.25 13.94 17.49
N SER A 281 -5.54 14.03 18.63
CA SER A 281 -5.49 15.26 19.44
C SER A 281 -4.83 16.43 18.69
N LEU A 282 -3.79 16.16 17.90
CA LEU A 282 -3.13 17.16 17.07
C LEU A 282 -4.05 17.69 15.97
N LEU A 283 -4.83 16.82 15.31
CA LEU A 283 -5.79 17.25 14.30
C LEU A 283 -6.95 18.03 14.93
N GLN A 284 -7.51 17.52 16.03
CA GLN A 284 -8.58 18.19 16.78
C GLN A 284 -8.15 19.59 17.25
N GLY A 285 -6.91 19.73 17.72
CA GLY A 285 -6.33 21.01 18.12
C GLY A 285 -5.86 21.90 16.96
N GLY A 286 -5.96 21.43 15.71
CA GLY A 286 -5.57 22.19 14.51
C GLY A 286 -4.06 22.28 14.26
N ALA A 287 -3.23 21.56 15.01
CA ALA A 287 -1.78 21.58 14.91
C ALA A 287 -1.24 20.82 13.68
N VAL A 288 -2.05 19.96 13.07
CA VAL A 288 -1.75 19.27 11.81
C VAL A 288 -2.95 19.34 10.88
N ASP A 289 -2.73 19.19 9.57
CA ASP A 289 -3.77 19.23 8.55
C ASP A 289 -4.37 17.85 8.26
N ILE A 290 -3.58 16.79 8.42
CA ILE A 290 -3.98 15.39 8.24
C ILE A 290 -3.49 14.57 9.43
N ALA A 291 -4.34 13.67 9.92
CA ALA A 291 -3.96 12.60 10.84
C ALA A 291 -4.22 11.25 10.17
N GLN A 292 -3.16 10.50 9.86
CA GLN A 292 -3.28 9.22 9.17
C GLN A 292 -3.58 8.06 10.13
N PHE A 293 -4.25 7.02 9.61
CA PHE A 293 -4.46 5.74 10.29
C PHE A 293 -4.99 5.92 11.73
N LEU A 294 -6.02 6.75 11.91
CA LEU A 294 -6.74 6.83 13.17
C LEU A 294 -7.58 5.56 13.38
N GLN A 295 -7.79 5.20 14.63
CA GLN A 295 -8.67 4.08 14.96
C GLN A 295 -10.12 4.42 14.61
N PRO A 296 -10.94 3.43 14.24
CA PRO A 296 -12.35 3.65 13.91
C PRO A 296 -13.14 4.48 14.93
N ARG A 297 -12.93 4.23 16.23
CA ARG A 297 -13.56 5.00 17.31
C ARG A 297 -13.13 6.48 17.33
N GLU A 298 -11.87 6.76 17.00
CA GLU A 298 -11.33 8.13 16.92
C GLU A 298 -11.93 8.85 15.70
N LEU A 299 -12.13 8.16 14.57
CA LEU A 299 -12.82 8.69 13.40
C LEU A 299 -14.28 9.08 13.70
N GLU A 300 -15.01 8.21 14.42
CA GLU A 300 -16.38 8.53 14.88
C GLU A 300 -16.41 9.76 15.77
N ALA A 301 -15.43 9.92 16.66
CA ALA A 301 -15.34 11.11 17.50
C ALA A 301 -15.08 12.39 16.69
N LEU A 302 -14.27 12.31 15.62
CA LEU A 302 -13.99 13.46 14.74
C LEU A 302 -15.19 13.91 13.91
N LYS A 303 -16.13 13.03 13.56
CA LYS A 303 -17.34 13.41 12.79
C LYS A 303 -18.16 14.52 13.45
N THR A 304 -18.06 14.64 14.77
CA THR A 304 -18.77 15.67 15.55
C THR A 304 -18.02 17.01 15.63
N GLN A 305 -16.79 17.09 15.10
CA GLN A 305 -15.91 18.25 15.23
C GLN A 305 -16.00 19.14 13.98
N PRO A 306 -16.47 20.40 14.07
CA PRO A 306 -16.62 21.27 12.90
C PRO A 306 -15.31 21.58 12.16
N ALA A 307 -14.18 21.51 12.85
CA ALA A 307 -12.85 21.81 12.30
C ALA A 307 -12.23 20.63 11.53
N ALA A 308 -12.81 19.44 11.61
CA ALA A 308 -12.30 18.22 10.98
C ALA A 308 -13.30 17.65 9.97
N ALA A 309 -12.78 16.90 9.01
CA ALA A 309 -13.54 16.07 8.09
C ALA A 309 -12.95 14.66 8.12
N VAL A 310 -13.82 13.67 7.94
CA VAL A 310 -13.44 12.26 7.82
C VAL A 310 -13.98 11.75 6.49
N ASP A 311 -13.07 11.42 5.58
CA ASP A 311 -13.39 10.72 4.35
C ASP A 311 -13.19 9.21 4.57
N ALA A 312 -14.07 8.39 4.01
CA ALA A 312 -13.95 6.95 4.03
C ALA A 312 -14.47 6.37 2.71
N VAL A 313 -13.62 5.64 2.01
CA VAL A 313 -13.93 5.06 0.70
C VAL A 313 -13.64 3.58 0.67
N ASN A 314 -14.37 2.89 -0.19
CA ASN A 314 -14.16 1.48 -0.45
C ASN A 314 -12.81 1.28 -1.15
N ALA A 315 -11.99 0.41 -0.57
CA ALA A 315 -10.57 0.28 -0.88
C ALA A 315 -10.16 -1.18 -1.12
N SER A 316 -8.91 -1.37 -1.54
CA SER A 316 -8.32 -2.69 -1.81
C SER A 316 -7.78 -3.40 -0.57
N TYR A 317 -7.91 -2.80 0.62
CA TYR A 317 -7.49 -3.44 1.87
C TYR A 317 -8.35 -4.66 2.18
N MET A 318 -7.68 -5.73 2.58
CA MET A 318 -8.29 -6.93 3.13
C MET A 318 -7.57 -7.28 4.43
N ILE A 319 -8.33 -7.66 5.45
CA ILE A 319 -7.78 -8.35 6.62
C ILE A 319 -8.38 -9.75 6.68
N TRP A 320 -7.52 -10.74 6.87
CA TRP A 320 -7.91 -12.15 6.92
C TRP A 320 -7.03 -12.94 7.89
N LEU A 321 -7.40 -14.20 8.12
CA LEU A 321 -6.56 -15.19 8.78
C LEU A 321 -5.90 -16.06 7.73
N GLU A 322 -4.58 -16.15 7.72
CA GLU A 322 -3.89 -17.22 7.03
C GLU A 322 -4.15 -18.53 7.78
N LEU A 323 -4.81 -19.49 7.12
CA LEU A 323 -5.03 -20.84 7.65
C LEU A 323 -4.03 -21.77 6.99
N ASN A 324 -2.98 -22.14 7.72
CA ASN A 324 -1.84 -22.83 7.12
C ASN A 324 -2.20 -24.26 6.67
N ALA A 325 -2.45 -24.45 5.38
CA ALA A 325 -2.92 -25.68 4.76
C ALA A 325 -1.93 -26.87 4.85
N LYS A 326 -0.72 -26.64 5.39
CA LYS A 326 0.29 -27.68 5.65
C LYS A 326 0.45 -28.01 7.14
N MET A 327 -0.32 -27.38 8.02
CA MET A 327 -0.23 -27.60 9.47
C MET A 327 -1.57 -28.07 10.03
N ALA A 328 -1.56 -29.12 10.84
CA ALA A 328 -2.75 -29.54 11.57
C ALA A 328 -3.24 -28.41 12.51
N PRO A 329 -4.57 -28.21 12.64
CA PRO A 329 -5.64 -28.96 12.00
C PRO A 329 -6.10 -28.39 10.64
N PHE A 330 -5.39 -27.39 10.09
CA PHE A 330 -5.78 -26.67 8.87
C PHE A 330 -5.35 -27.36 7.57
N ASP A 331 -4.64 -28.48 7.66
CA ASP A 331 -4.48 -29.44 6.57
C ASP A 331 -5.83 -30.08 6.15
N ASN A 332 -6.85 -30.03 7.01
CA ASN A 332 -8.21 -30.45 6.70
C ASN A 332 -9.11 -29.27 6.25
N VAL A 333 -9.67 -29.37 5.04
CA VAL A 333 -10.58 -28.36 4.47
C VAL A 333 -11.87 -28.15 5.26
N ASP A 334 -12.45 -29.21 5.83
CA ASP A 334 -13.70 -29.10 6.59
C ASP A 334 -13.45 -28.35 7.93
N VAL A 335 -12.22 -28.41 8.48
CA VAL A 335 -11.82 -27.56 9.62
C VAL A 335 -11.69 -26.10 9.22
N ARG A 336 -11.07 -25.79 8.07
CA ARG A 336 -10.97 -24.40 7.56
C ARG A 336 -12.34 -23.78 7.30
N ARG A 337 -13.27 -24.55 6.73
CA ARG A 337 -14.68 -24.17 6.53
C ARG A 337 -15.40 -23.94 7.86
N ALA A 338 -15.21 -24.83 8.84
CA ALA A 338 -15.80 -24.68 10.17
C ALA A 338 -15.31 -23.40 10.88
N VAL A 339 -14.03 -23.06 10.77
CA VAL A 339 -13.50 -21.79 11.30
C VAL A 339 -14.18 -20.60 10.62
N ASN A 340 -14.32 -20.61 9.29
CA ASN A 340 -14.97 -19.52 8.56
C ASN A 340 -16.44 -19.30 8.96
N LEU A 341 -17.20 -20.37 9.21
CA LEU A 341 -18.59 -20.30 9.70
C LEU A 341 -18.68 -19.76 11.14
N ALA A 342 -17.59 -19.79 11.90
CA ALA A 342 -17.54 -19.32 13.28
C ALA A 342 -16.94 -17.91 13.42
N ILE A 343 -16.49 -17.25 12.35
CA ILE A 343 -16.02 -15.86 12.44
C ILE A 343 -17.25 -14.92 12.55
N PRO A 344 -17.39 -14.13 13.64
CA PRO A 344 -18.54 -13.26 13.84
C PRO A 344 -18.35 -11.91 13.11
N ARG A 345 -18.39 -11.94 11.77
CA ARG A 345 -18.06 -10.79 10.90
C ARG A 345 -18.91 -9.54 11.18
N ASP A 346 -20.22 -9.68 11.29
CA ASP A 346 -21.14 -8.59 11.66
C ASP A 346 -20.75 -7.91 12.98
N GLU A 347 -20.41 -8.70 14.00
CA GLU A 347 -20.02 -8.18 15.31
C GLU A 347 -18.67 -7.44 15.22
N ILE A 348 -17.70 -8.01 14.49
CA ILE A 348 -16.40 -7.38 14.22
C ILE A 348 -16.60 -6.02 13.54
N ILE A 349 -17.37 -5.97 12.45
CA ILE A 349 -17.60 -4.73 11.69
C ILE A 349 -18.27 -3.67 12.55
N ARG A 350 -19.29 -4.06 13.32
CA ARG A 350 -20.06 -3.12 14.15
C ARG A 350 -19.26 -2.61 15.35
N THR A 351 -18.59 -3.48 16.08
CA THR A 351 -18.01 -3.15 17.40
C THR A 351 -16.55 -2.70 17.34
N ILE A 352 -15.81 -3.15 16.33
CA ILE A 352 -14.37 -2.86 16.18
C ILE A 352 -14.15 -1.84 15.07
N TYR A 353 -14.79 -2.02 13.91
CA TYR A 353 -14.66 -1.11 12.78
C TYR A 353 -15.68 0.04 12.75
N TYR A 354 -16.72 0.03 13.58
CA TYR A 354 -17.75 1.09 13.61
C TYR A 354 -18.33 1.41 12.22
N GLY A 355 -18.44 0.41 11.33
CA GLY A 355 -18.90 0.58 9.95
C GLY A 355 -17.84 1.09 8.94
N TYR A 356 -16.59 1.26 9.36
CA TYR A 356 -15.43 1.54 8.48
C TYR A 356 -14.81 0.28 7.85
N ALA A 357 -15.58 -0.78 7.73
CA ALA A 357 -15.20 -1.98 7.00
C ALA A 357 -16.46 -2.68 6.47
N ASP A 358 -16.31 -3.41 5.38
CA ASP A 358 -17.34 -4.29 4.84
C ASP A 358 -16.95 -5.76 5.06
N GLU A 359 -17.88 -6.71 4.95
CA GLU A 359 -17.58 -8.13 5.09
C GLU A 359 -16.72 -8.64 3.92
N GLN A 360 -15.68 -9.42 4.21
CA GLN A 360 -14.88 -10.03 3.15
C GLN A 360 -15.59 -11.25 2.54
N LYS A 361 -16.07 -11.12 1.30
CA LYS A 361 -16.84 -12.17 0.59
C LYS A 361 -16.18 -12.69 -0.69
N ALA A 362 -15.04 -12.14 -1.09
CA ALA A 362 -14.23 -12.64 -2.19
C ALA A 362 -12.77 -12.85 -1.74
N PRO A 363 -11.99 -13.71 -2.42
CA PRO A 363 -10.57 -13.90 -2.12
C PRO A 363 -9.70 -12.80 -2.76
N MET A 364 -10.29 -11.64 -3.07
CA MET A 364 -9.62 -10.46 -3.63
C MET A 364 -10.46 -9.23 -3.28
N PRO A 365 -9.96 -8.01 -3.50
CA PRO A 365 -10.77 -6.81 -3.29
C PRO A 365 -12.01 -6.80 -4.17
N TYR A 366 -13.18 -6.58 -3.57
CA TYR A 366 -14.44 -6.51 -4.30
C TYR A 366 -14.55 -5.31 -5.24
N ILE A 367 -13.72 -4.28 -5.01
CA ILE A 367 -13.64 -3.10 -5.89
C ILE A 367 -12.89 -3.37 -7.20
N TYR A 368 -12.26 -4.54 -7.36
CA TYR A 368 -11.51 -4.89 -8.56
C TYR A 368 -12.40 -5.59 -9.60
N PRO A 369 -12.10 -5.41 -10.90
CA PRO A 369 -12.83 -6.11 -11.96
C PRO A 369 -12.86 -7.62 -11.74
N MET A 370 -13.99 -8.24 -12.10
CA MET A 370 -14.22 -9.70 -12.01
C MET A 370 -14.22 -10.30 -10.60
N ALA A 371 -14.21 -9.49 -9.54
CA ALA A 371 -14.51 -10.00 -8.20
C ALA A 371 -15.95 -10.55 -8.17
N ASP A 372 -16.14 -11.72 -7.56
CA ASP A 372 -17.44 -12.40 -7.48
C ASP A 372 -17.71 -12.88 -6.05
N GLU A 373 -18.61 -12.17 -5.37
CA GLU A 373 -19.01 -12.47 -3.99
C GLU A 373 -20.10 -13.56 -3.92
N SER A 374 -20.65 -14.03 -5.04
CA SER A 374 -21.77 -14.99 -5.06
C SER A 374 -21.40 -16.38 -4.55
N PHE A 375 -20.10 -16.69 -4.48
CA PHE A 375 -19.58 -17.95 -3.95
C PHE A 375 -19.40 -17.96 -2.43
N PHE A 376 -19.55 -16.81 -1.78
CA PHE A 376 -19.43 -16.75 -0.33
C PHE A 376 -20.54 -17.54 0.36
N ASN A 377 -20.15 -18.57 1.09
CA ASN A 377 -21.07 -19.49 1.79
C ASN A 377 -20.81 -19.55 3.30
N TYR A 378 -20.03 -18.62 3.83
CA TYR A 378 -19.58 -18.61 5.23
C TYR A 378 -20.40 -17.67 6.12
N GLY A 379 -21.72 -17.88 6.16
CA GLY A 379 -22.57 -17.23 7.16
C GLY A 379 -22.18 -17.63 8.58
N TYR A 380 -22.55 -16.84 9.59
CA TYR A 380 -22.28 -17.17 10.99
C TYR A 380 -23.19 -18.31 11.46
N ASP A 381 -22.71 -19.55 11.38
CA ASP A 381 -23.47 -20.77 11.69
C ASP A 381 -22.62 -21.78 12.48
N LEU A 382 -22.72 -21.67 13.81
CA LEU A 382 -22.00 -22.54 14.74
C LEU A 382 -22.49 -23.99 14.73
N ALA A 383 -23.73 -24.25 14.30
CA ALA A 383 -24.25 -25.61 14.22
C ALA A 383 -23.65 -26.34 13.02
N LYS A 384 -23.63 -25.68 11.85
CA LYS A 384 -22.97 -26.22 10.66
C LYS A 384 -21.46 -26.35 10.83
N ALA A 385 -20.82 -25.42 11.55
CA ALA A 385 -19.41 -25.52 11.90
C ALA A 385 -19.12 -26.80 12.72
N LYS A 386 -19.93 -27.13 13.73
CA LYS A 386 -19.80 -28.37 14.51
C LYS A 386 -19.98 -29.61 13.65
N GLU A 387 -20.98 -29.62 12.76
CA GLU A 387 -21.22 -30.74 11.83
C GLU A 387 -19.99 -31.02 10.97
N LEU A 388 -19.33 -29.97 10.45
CA LEU A 388 -18.10 -30.11 9.68
C LEU A 388 -16.93 -30.64 10.51
N LEU A 389 -16.77 -30.19 11.76
CA LEU A 389 -15.74 -30.73 12.67
C LEU A 389 -15.99 -32.21 13.00
N ASP A 390 -17.24 -32.60 13.25
CA ASP A 390 -17.62 -33.98 13.51
C ASP A 390 -17.35 -34.86 12.27
N LYS A 391 -17.70 -34.39 11.07
CA LYS A 391 -17.41 -35.07 9.80
C LYS A 391 -15.91 -35.23 9.55
N ALA A 392 -15.12 -34.21 9.94
CA ALA A 392 -13.66 -34.25 9.88
C ALA A 392 -13.04 -35.18 10.94
N GLY A 393 -13.83 -35.73 11.87
CA GLY A 393 -13.33 -36.50 13.01
C GLY A 393 -12.51 -35.64 13.99
N ALA A 394 -12.63 -34.32 13.92
CA ALA A 394 -11.78 -33.37 14.57
C ALA A 394 -12.35 -32.98 15.94
N LYS A 395 -12.02 -33.76 16.98
CA LYS A 395 -12.48 -33.55 18.36
C LYS A 395 -11.38 -32.95 19.23
N ASN A 396 -11.77 -32.13 20.22
CA ASN A 396 -10.86 -31.51 21.20
C ASN A 396 -9.68 -30.79 20.54
N LEU A 397 -9.95 -30.03 19.47
CA LEU A 397 -8.92 -29.31 18.75
C LEU A 397 -8.33 -28.20 19.63
N ALA A 398 -7.00 -28.12 19.67
CA ALA A 398 -6.28 -27.00 20.25
C ALA A 398 -5.37 -26.39 19.18
N THR A 399 -5.37 -25.06 19.05
CA THR A 399 -4.52 -24.34 18.09
C THR A 399 -4.20 -22.94 18.61
N SER A 400 -3.46 -22.14 17.82
CA SER A 400 -3.14 -20.77 18.19
C SER A 400 -3.38 -19.76 17.07
N LEU A 401 -3.69 -18.52 17.46
CA LEU A 401 -3.85 -17.37 16.59
C LEU A 401 -2.82 -16.30 16.97
N SER A 402 -1.86 -16.09 16.07
CA SER A 402 -0.89 -14.99 16.17
C SER A 402 -1.46 -13.68 15.64
N TYR A 403 -1.21 -12.58 16.35
CA TYR A 403 -1.62 -11.23 15.95
C TYR A 403 -0.55 -10.18 16.26
N ASN A 404 -0.55 -9.10 15.49
CA ASN A 404 0.44 -8.02 15.58
C ASN A 404 0.08 -7.05 16.71
N ALA A 405 0.97 -6.91 17.70
CA ALA A 405 0.81 -5.94 18.78
C ALA A 405 0.79 -4.47 18.29
N GLY A 406 1.30 -4.21 17.09
CA GLY A 406 1.27 -2.89 16.45
C GLY A 406 -0.07 -2.51 15.81
N ASP A 407 -0.98 -3.46 15.64
CA ASP A 407 -2.33 -3.21 15.14
C ASP A 407 -3.37 -3.41 16.26
N PRO A 408 -3.92 -2.32 16.81
CA PRO A 408 -4.84 -2.38 17.94
C PRO A 408 -6.20 -3.00 17.58
N THR A 409 -6.51 -3.19 16.29
CA THR A 409 -7.78 -3.82 15.87
C THR A 409 -7.73 -5.34 16.01
N GLN A 410 -6.55 -5.97 15.90
CA GLN A 410 -6.44 -7.42 15.82
C GLN A 410 -6.74 -8.13 17.15
N GLU A 411 -6.37 -7.56 18.30
CA GLU A 411 -6.62 -8.18 19.60
C GLU A 411 -8.12 -8.31 19.92
N PRO A 412 -8.95 -7.26 19.79
CA PRO A 412 -10.40 -7.40 19.90
C PRO A 412 -11.00 -8.41 18.91
N ILE A 413 -10.52 -8.44 17.65
CA ILE A 413 -11.00 -9.43 16.65
C ILE A 413 -10.64 -10.85 17.12
N ALA A 414 -9.41 -11.05 17.58
CA ALA A 414 -8.92 -12.33 18.06
C ALA A 414 -9.73 -12.87 19.25
N LEU A 415 -10.14 -11.99 20.18
CA LEU A 415 -10.98 -12.35 21.33
C LEU A 415 -12.40 -12.79 20.91
N LEU A 416 -13.00 -12.12 19.92
CA LEU A 416 -14.29 -12.53 19.35
C LEU A 416 -14.18 -13.89 18.66
N ILE A 417 -13.13 -14.11 17.87
CA ILE A 417 -12.86 -15.40 17.22
C ILE A 417 -12.60 -16.49 18.27
N GLN A 418 -11.80 -16.24 19.30
CA GLN A 418 -11.55 -17.19 20.40
C GLN A 418 -12.87 -17.61 21.07
N THR A 419 -13.73 -16.64 21.36
CA THR A 419 -15.04 -16.88 21.98
C THR A 419 -15.94 -17.74 21.11
N ALA A 420 -15.96 -17.48 19.79
CA ALA A 420 -16.78 -18.24 18.85
C ALA A 420 -16.23 -19.65 18.58
N LEU A 421 -14.91 -19.80 18.43
CA LEU A 421 -14.25 -21.09 18.20
C LEU A 421 -14.41 -22.03 19.41
N LYS A 422 -14.40 -21.50 20.64
CA LYS A 422 -14.69 -22.28 21.84
C LYS A 422 -16.08 -22.92 21.80
N GLN A 423 -17.08 -22.23 21.24
CA GLN A 423 -18.45 -22.74 21.16
C GLN A 423 -18.60 -23.94 20.22
N ILE A 424 -17.66 -24.13 19.29
CA ILE A 424 -17.61 -25.29 18.37
C ILE A 424 -16.57 -26.33 18.80
N GLY A 425 -15.96 -26.18 19.98
CA GLY A 425 -15.04 -27.17 20.55
C GLY A 425 -13.57 -27.02 20.13
N ILE A 426 -13.18 -25.84 19.64
CA ILE A 426 -11.77 -25.49 19.36
C ILE A 426 -11.25 -24.60 20.50
N GLU A 427 -10.22 -25.07 21.20
CA GLU A 427 -9.49 -24.28 22.19
C GLU A 427 -8.42 -23.43 21.47
N LEU A 428 -8.60 -22.11 21.45
CA LEU A 428 -7.71 -21.19 20.76
C LEU A 428 -6.80 -20.44 21.74
N THR A 429 -5.49 -20.59 21.60
CA THR A 429 -4.50 -19.78 22.32
C THR A 429 -4.18 -18.51 21.52
N LEU A 430 -4.28 -17.35 22.16
CA LEU A 430 -3.98 -16.07 21.53
C LEU A 430 -2.51 -15.67 21.75
N GLU A 431 -1.79 -15.39 20.67
CA GLU A 431 -0.37 -15.07 20.68
C GLU A 431 -0.12 -13.63 20.19
N LYS A 432 0.04 -12.70 21.14
CA LYS A 432 0.40 -11.31 20.84
C LYS A 432 1.88 -11.20 20.51
N LEU A 433 2.22 -10.79 19.29
CA LEU A 433 3.62 -10.71 18.83
C LEU A 433 4.04 -9.26 18.56
N PRO A 434 5.25 -8.83 18.96
CA PRO A 434 5.85 -7.59 18.47
C PRO A 434 5.97 -7.61 16.93
N ALA A 435 5.82 -6.46 16.27
CA ALA A 435 5.71 -6.37 14.80
C ALA A 435 6.81 -7.13 14.04
N GLY A 436 8.08 -6.99 14.42
CA GLY A 436 9.19 -7.70 13.77
C GLY A 436 9.07 -9.22 13.85
N VAL A 437 8.71 -9.75 15.02
CA VAL A 437 8.49 -11.19 15.25
C VAL A 437 7.24 -11.67 14.52
N PHE A 438 6.19 -10.85 14.48
CA PHE A 438 4.96 -11.15 13.75
C PHE A 438 5.25 -11.37 12.25
N TYR A 439 5.87 -10.40 11.58
CA TYR A 439 6.16 -10.50 10.15
C TYR A 439 7.21 -11.58 9.83
N GLU A 440 8.14 -11.88 10.75
CA GLU A 440 9.01 -13.05 10.61
C GLU A 440 8.21 -14.36 10.58
N ASN A 441 7.20 -14.49 11.45
CA ASN A 441 6.33 -15.67 11.48
C ASN A 441 5.41 -15.78 10.26
N VAL A 442 4.91 -14.65 9.73
CA VAL A 442 4.18 -14.59 8.45
C VAL A 442 5.07 -15.12 7.33
N THR A 443 6.25 -14.52 7.15
CA THR A 443 7.20 -14.87 6.08
C THR A 443 7.66 -16.32 6.14
N LYS A 444 7.94 -16.84 7.35
CA LYS A 444 8.33 -18.24 7.56
C LYS A 444 7.16 -19.22 7.51
N ARG A 445 5.92 -18.73 7.43
CA ARG A 445 4.69 -19.55 7.49
C ARG A 445 4.68 -20.48 8.70
N ALA A 446 5.12 -19.95 9.84
CA ALA A 446 5.47 -20.72 11.04
C ALA A 446 4.30 -20.95 12.01
N LYS A 447 3.11 -20.41 11.68
CA LYS A 447 1.94 -20.41 12.56
C LYS A 447 0.76 -21.13 11.89
N PRO A 448 -0.10 -21.79 12.70
CA PRO A 448 -1.30 -22.45 12.17
C PRO A 448 -2.37 -21.42 11.76
N MET A 449 -2.58 -20.38 12.59
CA MET A 449 -3.35 -19.18 12.22
C MET A 449 -2.55 -17.92 12.51
N ILE A 450 -2.54 -16.99 11.57
CA ILE A 450 -1.97 -15.66 11.77
C ILE A 450 -2.78 -14.64 10.99
N PHE A 451 -3.03 -13.46 11.56
CA PHE A 451 -3.64 -12.37 10.78
C PHE A 451 -2.72 -11.95 9.64
N TYR A 452 -3.31 -11.43 8.58
CA TYR A 452 -2.59 -10.64 7.60
C TYR A 452 -3.50 -9.53 7.08
N LEU A 453 -2.93 -8.33 6.94
CA LEU A 453 -3.58 -7.14 6.40
C LEU A 453 -2.73 -6.70 5.23
N ASP A 454 -3.31 -6.72 4.04
CA ASP A 454 -2.60 -6.37 2.82
C ASP A 454 -3.60 -5.97 1.72
N SER A 455 -3.08 -5.47 0.60
CA SER A 455 -3.84 -5.06 -0.57
C SER A 455 -3.03 -5.33 -1.85
N PRO A 456 -3.61 -5.99 -2.86
CA PRO A 456 -2.96 -6.12 -4.17
C PRO A 456 -2.93 -4.76 -4.88
N TRP A 457 -1.79 -4.33 -5.40
CA TRP A 457 -1.64 -2.97 -5.97
C TRP A 457 -2.12 -2.80 -7.43
N THR A 458 -2.38 -3.91 -8.13
CA THR A 458 -2.89 -3.87 -9.50
C THR A 458 -4.35 -4.33 -9.51
N PRO A 459 -5.29 -3.52 -10.02
CA PRO A 459 -6.72 -3.86 -10.10
C PRO A 459 -7.00 -4.90 -11.19
N ASP A 460 -6.61 -6.14 -10.91
CA ASP A 460 -6.80 -7.27 -11.81
C ASP A 460 -6.92 -8.59 -11.01
N PRO A 461 -7.86 -9.48 -11.40
CA PRO A 461 -8.02 -10.78 -10.74
C PRO A 461 -6.79 -11.67 -10.91
N GLY A 462 -6.12 -11.61 -12.06
CA GLY A 462 -4.91 -12.37 -12.33
C GLY A 462 -3.74 -11.95 -11.45
N TYR A 463 -3.54 -10.64 -11.26
CA TYR A 463 -2.52 -10.16 -10.33
C TYR A 463 -2.85 -10.57 -8.88
N SER A 464 -4.09 -10.34 -8.43
CA SER A 464 -4.51 -10.59 -7.05
C SER A 464 -4.43 -12.08 -6.69
N THR A 465 -4.93 -12.95 -7.57
CA THR A 465 -4.90 -14.41 -7.34
C THR A 465 -3.51 -14.99 -7.50
N TYR A 466 -2.70 -14.49 -8.43
CA TYR A 466 -1.29 -14.88 -8.55
C TYR A 466 -0.49 -14.51 -7.30
N LEU A 467 -0.70 -13.30 -6.78
CA LEU A 467 -0.03 -12.82 -5.57
C LEU A 467 -0.32 -13.74 -4.38
N TYR A 468 -1.59 -14.04 -4.10
CA TYR A 468 -1.97 -14.69 -2.85
C TYR A 468 -2.13 -16.21 -2.91
N PHE A 469 -2.48 -16.79 -4.07
CA PHE A 469 -2.90 -18.20 -4.15
C PHE A 469 -2.13 -19.04 -5.15
N ASN A 470 -1.23 -18.46 -5.94
CA ASN A 470 -0.27 -19.27 -6.68
C ASN A 470 0.66 -19.99 -5.68
N SER A 471 0.80 -21.30 -5.81
CA SER A 471 1.64 -22.12 -4.92
C SER A 471 3.13 -21.75 -4.97
N GLU A 472 3.58 -21.11 -6.05
CA GLU A 472 4.95 -20.60 -6.24
C GLU A 472 5.14 -19.16 -5.72
N SER A 473 4.07 -18.48 -5.31
CA SER A 473 4.17 -17.10 -4.82
C SER A 473 4.84 -17.04 -3.45
N TYR A 474 5.76 -16.08 -3.31
CA TYR A 474 6.44 -15.84 -2.04
C TYR A 474 5.47 -15.41 -0.92
N VAL A 475 4.36 -14.76 -1.26
CA VAL A 475 3.39 -14.22 -0.29
C VAL A 475 2.15 -15.09 -0.10
N ASN A 476 2.14 -16.31 -0.67
CA ASN A 476 1.16 -17.34 -0.30
C ASN A 476 1.49 -17.85 1.11
N TYR A 477 1.02 -17.13 2.14
CA TYR A 477 1.34 -17.43 3.53
C TYR A 477 0.47 -18.54 4.14
N SER A 478 -0.66 -18.86 3.52
CA SER A 478 -1.50 -20.03 3.85
C SER A 478 -0.88 -21.37 3.46
N ASN A 479 0.24 -21.39 2.73
CA ASN A 479 0.80 -22.62 2.14
C ASN A 479 -0.19 -23.38 1.23
N TYR A 480 -1.17 -22.68 0.65
CA TYR A 480 -2.15 -23.30 -0.23
C TYR A 480 -1.48 -23.83 -1.49
N ASP A 481 -1.79 -25.07 -1.89
CA ASP A 481 -1.24 -25.71 -3.08
C ASP A 481 -2.34 -26.46 -3.83
N ASN A 482 -2.76 -25.89 -4.96
CA ASN A 482 -3.71 -26.51 -5.86
C ASN A 482 -3.26 -26.26 -7.30
N LYS A 483 -2.77 -27.32 -7.96
CA LYS A 483 -2.21 -27.24 -9.32
C LYS A 483 -3.23 -26.82 -10.38
N ASN A 484 -4.52 -27.10 -10.16
CA ASN A 484 -5.56 -26.64 -11.08
C ASN A 484 -5.78 -25.13 -10.93
N VAL A 485 -5.79 -24.61 -9.70
CA VAL A 485 -5.84 -23.16 -9.44
C VAL A 485 -4.63 -22.46 -10.03
N ASP A 486 -3.42 -22.97 -9.79
CA ASP A 486 -2.18 -22.43 -10.37
C ASP A 486 -2.27 -22.35 -11.91
N GLN A 487 -2.75 -23.41 -12.55
CA GLN A 487 -2.88 -23.46 -14.01
C GLN A 487 -3.95 -22.49 -14.51
N MET A 488 -5.11 -22.39 -13.85
CA MET A 488 -6.16 -21.45 -14.24
C MET A 488 -5.70 -19.99 -14.10
N ILE A 489 -4.93 -19.66 -13.05
CA ILE A 489 -4.33 -18.34 -12.88
C ILE A 489 -3.35 -18.06 -14.03
N LYS A 490 -2.44 -18.99 -14.33
CA LYS A 490 -1.45 -18.88 -15.41
C LYS A 490 -2.12 -18.72 -16.78
N ASP A 491 -3.18 -19.48 -17.05
CA ASP A 491 -3.95 -19.39 -18.30
C ASP A 491 -4.70 -18.05 -18.41
N GLY A 492 -5.31 -17.59 -17.30
CA GLY A 492 -6.02 -16.32 -17.27
C GLY A 492 -5.10 -15.12 -17.51
N LEU A 493 -3.85 -15.20 -17.02
CA LEU A 493 -2.79 -14.23 -17.31
C LEU A 493 -2.26 -14.30 -18.74
N ALA A 494 -2.52 -15.40 -19.47
CA ALA A 494 -2.16 -15.57 -20.87
C ALA A 494 -3.36 -15.42 -21.83
N THR A 495 -4.48 -14.85 -21.36
CA THR A 495 -5.71 -14.66 -22.14
C THR A 495 -6.03 -13.18 -22.25
N LEU A 496 -6.39 -12.70 -23.44
CA LEU A 496 -6.77 -11.29 -23.68
C LEU A 496 -8.28 -11.06 -23.69
N ASP A 497 -9.06 -12.10 -24.00
CA ASP A 497 -10.54 -12.01 -24.02
C ASP A 497 -11.09 -11.97 -22.59
N ASP A 498 -11.69 -10.85 -22.22
CA ASP A 498 -12.17 -10.62 -20.86
C ASP A 498 -13.32 -11.57 -20.45
N ASN A 499 -14.11 -12.11 -21.39
CA ASN A 499 -15.15 -13.09 -21.06
C ASN A 499 -14.52 -14.44 -20.69
N VAL A 500 -13.54 -14.89 -21.48
CA VAL A 500 -12.80 -16.13 -21.19
C VAL A 500 -12.01 -15.99 -19.89
N ARG A 501 -11.42 -14.82 -19.62
CA ARG A 501 -10.77 -14.53 -18.34
C ARG A 501 -11.75 -14.59 -17.18
N LYS A 502 -12.93 -13.95 -17.32
CA LYS A 502 -13.97 -13.95 -16.30
C LYS A 502 -14.37 -15.38 -15.92
N GLU A 503 -14.66 -16.24 -16.90
CA GLU A 503 -15.00 -17.65 -16.63
C GLU A 503 -13.93 -18.38 -15.81
N LYS A 504 -12.65 -18.20 -16.16
CA LYS A 504 -11.52 -18.81 -15.42
C LYS A 504 -11.42 -18.26 -14.00
N TYR A 505 -11.49 -16.95 -13.82
CA TYR A 505 -11.35 -16.34 -12.49
C TYR A 505 -12.58 -16.53 -11.61
N THR A 506 -13.76 -16.73 -12.19
CA THR A 506 -14.95 -17.20 -11.49
C THR A 506 -14.71 -18.59 -10.89
N GLU A 507 -14.19 -19.54 -11.66
CA GLU A 507 -13.89 -20.89 -11.15
C GLU A 507 -12.76 -20.90 -10.11
N VAL A 508 -11.72 -20.07 -10.31
CA VAL A 508 -10.67 -19.86 -9.29
C VAL A 508 -11.29 -19.36 -7.98
N GLN A 509 -12.10 -18.29 -8.02
CA GLN A 509 -12.72 -17.72 -6.82
C GLN A 509 -13.64 -18.71 -6.12
N LYS A 510 -14.45 -19.46 -6.88
CA LYS A 510 -15.29 -20.53 -6.35
C LYS A 510 -14.47 -21.63 -5.67
N THR A 511 -13.40 -22.10 -6.31
CA THR A 511 -12.50 -23.12 -5.75
C THR A 511 -11.85 -22.63 -4.45
N LEU A 512 -11.39 -21.37 -4.42
CA LEU A 512 -10.80 -20.76 -3.23
C LEU A 512 -11.83 -20.59 -2.10
N MET A 513 -13.06 -20.22 -2.44
CA MET A 513 -14.14 -20.22 -1.45
C MET A 513 -14.39 -21.62 -0.93
N ASP A 514 -14.53 -22.63 -1.79
CA ASP A 514 -14.75 -24.01 -1.38
C ASP A 514 -13.58 -24.56 -0.55
N GLU A 515 -12.34 -24.24 -0.87
CA GLU A 515 -11.16 -24.77 -0.17
C GLU A 515 -10.70 -23.93 1.03
N ALA A 516 -11.24 -22.73 1.21
CA ALA A 516 -11.06 -21.86 2.37
C ALA A 516 -9.60 -21.72 2.86
N PRO A 517 -8.62 -21.34 2.01
CA PRO A 517 -7.24 -21.13 2.46
C PRO A 517 -7.13 -19.97 3.47
N TRP A 518 -8.12 -19.08 3.48
CA TRP A 518 -8.23 -17.96 4.42
C TRP A 518 -9.43 -18.10 5.34
N GLY A 519 -9.30 -17.53 6.54
CA GLY A 519 -10.43 -17.07 7.33
C GLY A 519 -10.80 -15.67 6.88
N PHE A 520 -11.84 -15.53 6.06
CA PHE A 520 -12.26 -14.24 5.51
C PHE A 520 -12.83 -13.36 6.63
N ILE A 521 -12.39 -12.11 6.79
CA ILE A 521 -12.85 -11.25 7.89
C ILE A 521 -13.53 -10.00 7.34
N ALA A 522 -12.75 -9.06 6.80
CA ALA A 522 -13.28 -7.76 6.41
C ALA A 522 -12.46 -7.08 5.30
N TYR A 523 -13.10 -6.14 4.62
CA TYR A 523 -12.51 -5.13 3.76
C TYR A 523 -12.49 -3.78 4.51
N PRO A 524 -11.40 -3.41 5.22
CA PRO A 524 -11.30 -2.10 5.82
C PRO A 524 -11.38 -0.98 4.76
N LYS A 525 -12.12 0.08 5.05
CA LYS A 525 -12.16 1.27 4.19
C LYS A 525 -10.84 2.04 4.27
N TYR A 526 -10.46 2.70 3.18
CA TYR A 526 -9.39 3.69 3.25
C TYR A 526 -9.97 4.97 3.87
N THR A 527 -9.41 5.38 5.00
CA THR A 527 -9.93 6.51 5.78
C THR A 527 -8.91 7.64 5.83
N LEU A 528 -9.40 8.88 5.72
CA LEU A 528 -8.60 10.09 5.82
C LEU A 528 -9.25 11.06 6.79
N ALA A 529 -8.57 11.34 7.90
CA ALA A 529 -8.95 12.41 8.81
C ALA A 529 -8.12 13.67 8.49
N ARG A 530 -8.81 14.77 8.16
CA ARG A 530 -8.19 16.03 7.75
C ARG A 530 -8.90 17.24 8.32
N LYS A 531 -8.29 18.43 8.21
CA LYS A 531 -8.98 19.70 8.48
C LYS A 531 -10.12 19.90 7.48
N ALA A 532 -11.21 20.50 7.92
CA ALA A 532 -12.41 20.71 7.10
C ALA A 532 -12.18 21.63 5.88
N ASN A 533 -11.24 22.58 5.99
CA ASN A 533 -10.86 23.51 4.90
C ASN A 533 -9.83 22.92 3.93
N LEU A 534 -9.19 21.79 4.26
CA LEU A 534 -8.33 21.09 3.33
C LEU A 534 -9.22 20.36 2.31
N LYS A 535 -9.03 20.65 1.03
CA LYS A 535 -9.73 19.99 -0.08
C LYS A 535 -8.77 19.10 -0.84
N GLY A 536 -9.32 18.28 -1.71
CA GLY A 536 -8.56 17.27 -2.42
C GLY A 536 -8.44 15.99 -1.59
N PHE A 537 -8.89 14.90 -2.19
CA PHE A 537 -8.58 13.54 -1.77
C PHE A 537 -8.89 12.68 -3.00
N THR A 538 -7.87 11.96 -3.48
CA THR A 538 -8.06 10.92 -4.49
C THR A 538 -7.65 9.59 -3.87
N TYR A 539 -8.50 8.58 -4.01
CA TYR A 539 -8.15 7.20 -3.71
C TYR A 539 -7.38 6.56 -4.87
N TYR A 540 -6.20 6.04 -4.56
CA TYR A 540 -5.37 5.26 -5.49
C TYR A 540 -5.32 3.81 -5.04
N THR A 541 -5.24 2.87 -5.98
CA THR A 541 -5.21 1.42 -5.67
C THR A 541 -3.97 1.00 -4.88
N SER A 542 -2.92 1.82 -4.88
CA SER A 542 -1.72 1.68 -4.04
C SER A 542 -1.91 2.14 -2.58
N ASN A 543 -3.11 2.60 -2.21
CA ASN A 543 -3.48 3.00 -0.84
C ASN A 543 -2.52 4.05 -0.24
N ASN A 544 -2.13 5.05 -1.04
CA ASN A 544 -1.22 6.10 -0.63
C ASN A 544 -1.82 7.48 -0.83
N LEU A 545 -1.35 8.45 -0.05
CA LEU A 545 -1.65 9.86 -0.29
C LEU A 545 -0.76 10.40 -1.40
N ARG A 546 -1.35 11.25 -2.25
CA ARG A 546 -0.63 12.07 -3.23
C ARG A 546 -0.71 13.52 -2.78
N PHE A 547 0.39 14.08 -2.29
CA PHE A 547 0.39 15.41 -1.67
C PHE A 547 -0.06 16.52 -2.66
N GLN A 548 0.20 16.33 -3.94
CA GLN A 548 -0.20 17.24 -5.02
C GLN A 548 -1.72 17.33 -5.22
N ASP A 549 -2.50 16.38 -4.71
CA ASP A 549 -3.96 16.42 -4.85
C ASP A 549 -4.60 17.44 -3.88
N PHE A 550 -3.88 17.84 -2.82
CA PHE A 550 -4.45 18.67 -1.77
C PHE A 550 -4.34 20.17 -2.07
N THR A 551 -5.43 20.88 -1.80
CA THR A 551 -5.53 22.34 -1.92
C THR A 551 -6.21 22.94 -0.68
N ARG A 552 -6.14 24.25 -0.51
CA ARG A 552 -6.96 24.96 0.49
C ARG A 552 -7.98 25.83 -0.24
N GLY A 553 -9.23 25.77 0.23
CA GLY A 553 -10.34 26.60 -0.25
C GLY A 553 -10.40 27.97 0.39
#